data_AF-A0AAW2M8J4-F1
#
_entry.id   AF-A0AAW2M8J4-F1
#
_cell.length_a   1.000
_cell.length_b   1.000
_cell.length_c   1.000
_cell.angle_alpha   90.00
_cell.angle_beta   90.00
_cell.angle_gamma   90.00
#
_symmetry.space_group_name_H-M   'P 1'
#
loop_
_entity.id
_entity.type
_entity.pdbx_description
1 polymer ?
#
loop_
_entity_poly.entity_id
_entity_poly.type
_entity_poly.pdbx_seq_one_letter_code
_entity_poly.pdbx_strand_id
1 'polypeptide(L)'
;MLCKSIDELFEKGANEVDQSALKGLEQKTGFGMEEIFRKYIRYVLNEKPFNPELVSNLIQLRKSSMLDDSQVAGILNEISRRIVKEKGPVVMDMSGYSEKGFKRKLAVQALFGKVYYLSELPEFCSRDSSLTVKEIFGEDAEKLRLHTVSEAGDLDSLEKMVDGSDATDSSDEPSDAS
;
A
#
# COMPACT_ATOMS: atom_id res chain seq x y z
N MET A 1 -6.01 11.23 17.47
CA MET A 1 -5.76 10.62 18.79
C MET A 1 -5.68 9.10 18.69
N LEU A 2 -6.67 8.41 18.08
CA LEU A 2 -6.64 6.93 17.97
C LEU A 2 -5.32 6.34 17.44
N CYS A 3 -4.87 6.73 16.23
CA CYS A 3 -3.70 6.09 15.62
C CYS A 3 -2.41 6.31 16.43
N LYS A 4 -2.24 7.51 17.00
CA LYS A 4 -1.12 7.80 17.90
C LYS A 4 -1.15 6.93 19.16
N SER A 5 -2.33 6.65 19.71
CA SER A 5 -2.43 5.76 20.86
C SER A 5 -2.08 4.31 20.52
N ILE A 6 -2.32 3.86 19.28
CA ILE A 6 -1.85 2.54 18.83
C ILE A 6 -0.34 2.56 18.61
N ASP A 7 0.21 3.65 18.06
CA ASP A 7 1.66 3.83 17.93
C ASP A 7 2.37 3.76 19.28
N GLU A 8 1.85 4.47 20.29
CA GLU A 8 2.37 4.46 21.67
C GLU A 8 2.34 3.06 22.30
N LEU A 9 1.40 2.19 21.91
CA LEU A 9 1.40 0.79 22.35
C LEU A 9 2.54 0.03 21.68
N PHE A 10 2.71 0.16 20.36
CA PHE A 10 3.81 -0.48 19.64
C PHE A 10 5.19 0.00 20.11
N GLU A 11 5.34 1.28 20.47
CA GLU A 11 6.57 1.85 21.03
C GLU A 11 6.93 1.23 22.39
N LYS A 12 5.94 0.85 23.20
CA LYS A 12 6.16 0.14 24.48
C LYS A 12 6.49 -1.34 24.27
N GLY A 13 6.04 -1.91 23.15
CA GLY A 13 6.39 -3.25 22.70
C GLY A 13 5.20 -3.96 22.03
N ALA A 14 5.49 -4.88 21.11
CA ALA A 14 4.45 -5.60 20.36
C ALA A 14 3.44 -6.35 21.26
N ASN A 15 3.90 -6.83 22.43
CA ASN A 15 3.04 -7.53 23.39
C ASN A 15 2.04 -6.61 24.11
N GLU A 16 2.27 -5.30 24.11
CA GLU A 16 1.36 -4.31 24.68
C GLU A 16 0.15 -4.07 23.77
N VAL A 17 0.25 -4.44 22.50
CA VAL A 17 -0.89 -4.49 21.59
C VAL A 17 -1.57 -5.85 21.77
N ASP A 18 -2.37 -5.95 22.83
CA ASP A 18 -3.21 -7.09 23.15
C ASP A 18 -4.71 -6.76 23.06
N GLN A 19 -5.55 -7.77 23.23
CA GLN A 19 -7.01 -7.62 23.15
C GLN A 19 -7.56 -6.63 24.20
N SER A 20 -6.99 -6.60 25.40
CA SER A 20 -7.44 -5.75 26.50
C SER A 20 -7.17 -4.28 26.18
N ALA A 21 -5.96 -3.96 25.70
CA ALA A 21 -5.57 -2.63 25.27
C ALA A 21 -6.48 -2.12 24.14
N LEU A 22 -6.76 -2.95 23.14
CA LEU A 22 -7.66 -2.58 22.04
C LEU A 22 -9.11 -2.38 22.49
N LYS A 23 -9.62 -3.21 23.42
CA LYS A 23 -10.93 -3.00 24.05
C LYS A 23 -10.99 -1.68 24.83
N GLY A 24 -9.92 -1.32 25.51
CA GLY A 24 -9.77 -0.01 26.14
C GLY A 24 -9.86 1.14 25.14
N LEU A 25 -9.27 0.98 23.95
CA LEU A 25 -9.39 1.97 22.87
C LEU A 25 -10.81 2.06 22.30
N GLU A 26 -11.52 0.94 22.14
CA GLU A 26 -12.94 0.94 21.75
C GLU A 26 -13.78 1.78 22.73
N GLN A 27 -13.63 1.54 24.03
CA GLN A 27 -14.36 2.26 25.07
C GLN A 27 -14.01 3.76 25.10
N LYS A 28 -12.72 4.09 24.97
CA LYS A 28 -12.23 5.48 25.04
C LYS A 28 -12.65 6.30 23.81
N THR A 29 -12.70 5.68 22.64
CA THR A 29 -12.94 6.39 21.37
C THR A 29 -14.37 6.28 20.87
N GLY A 30 -15.14 5.30 21.33
CA GLY A 30 -16.47 4.98 20.83
C GLY A 30 -16.48 4.29 19.46
N PHE A 31 -15.31 4.01 18.88
CA PHE A 31 -15.20 3.25 17.62
C PHE A 31 -15.26 1.75 17.90
N GLY A 32 -15.92 1.00 17.02
CA GLY A 32 -15.84 -0.45 17.03
C GLY A 32 -14.49 -0.97 16.50
N MET A 33 -14.16 -2.21 16.80
CA MET A 33 -12.88 -2.83 16.45
C MET A 33 -12.57 -2.79 14.94
N GLU A 34 -13.54 -3.09 14.08
CA GLU A 34 -13.37 -2.99 12.62
C GLU A 34 -13.00 -1.58 12.20
N GLU A 35 -13.64 -0.58 12.81
CA GLU A 35 -13.38 0.82 12.51
C GLU A 35 -11.99 1.26 13.00
N ILE A 36 -11.59 0.81 14.19
CA ILE A 36 -10.23 1.04 14.72
C ILE A 36 -9.19 0.44 13.77
N PHE A 37 -9.36 -0.82 13.42
CA PHE A 37 -8.46 -1.58 12.56
C PHE A 37 -8.33 -0.91 11.18
N ARG A 38 -9.46 -0.60 10.53
CA ARG A 38 -9.51 0.10 9.25
C ARG A 38 -8.83 1.48 9.31
N LYS A 39 -9.10 2.28 10.34
CA LYS A 39 -8.48 3.62 10.48
C LYS A 39 -6.97 3.50 10.65
N TYR A 40 -6.50 2.54 11.44
CA TYR A 40 -5.07 2.36 11.67
C TYR A 40 -4.33 1.87 10.41
N ILE A 41 -4.87 0.88 9.68
CA ILE A 41 -4.30 0.45 8.40
C ILE A 41 -4.18 1.63 7.44
N ARG A 42 -5.27 2.39 7.25
CA ARG A 42 -5.25 3.55 6.36
C ARG A 42 -4.20 4.58 6.77
N TYR A 43 -4.07 4.83 8.07
CA TYR A 43 -3.06 5.73 8.60
C TYR A 43 -1.65 5.24 8.28
N VAL A 44 -1.27 4.03 8.69
CA VAL A 44 0.11 3.57 8.53
C VAL A 44 0.51 3.37 7.08
N LEU A 45 -0.42 2.98 6.20
CA LEU A 45 -0.10 2.80 4.78
C LEU A 45 0.19 4.12 4.04
N ASN A 46 -0.39 5.24 4.50
CA ASN A 46 -0.14 6.57 3.94
C ASN A 46 1.03 7.29 4.63
N GLU A 47 1.14 7.17 5.95
CA GLU A 47 2.02 8.02 6.76
C GLU A 47 3.34 7.36 7.16
N LYS A 48 3.45 6.03 7.11
CA LYS A 48 4.62 5.30 7.62
C LYS A 48 5.41 4.59 6.51
N PRO A 49 6.74 4.44 6.70
CA PRO A 49 7.54 3.55 5.87
C PRO A 49 6.97 2.12 5.90
N PHE A 50 6.82 1.51 4.73
CA PHE A 50 6.32 0.14 4.63
C PHE A 50 7.50 -0.83 4.68
N ASN A 51 7.85 -1.24 5.90
CA ASN A 51 9.01 -2.09 6.20
C ASN A 51 8.58 -3.36 6.97
N PRO A 52 9.49 -4.34 7.17
CA PRO A 52 9.14 -5.59 7.86
C PRO A 52 8.59 -5.40 9.28
N GLU A 53 9.07 -4.38 10.00
CA GLU A 53 8.59 -4.04 11.34
C GLU A 53 7.12 -3.59 11.31
N LEU A 54 6.74 -2.71 10.37
CA LEU A 54 5.36 -2.29 10.20
C LEU A 54 4.45 -3.48 9.86
N VAL A 55 4.90 -4.37 8.97
CA VAL A 55 4.15 -5.58 8.61
C VAL A 55 3.95 -6.47 9.84
N SER A 56 5.00 -6.69 10.63
CA SER A 56 4.90 -7.45 11.89
C SER A 56 3.90 -6.83 12.86
N ASN A 57 3.94 -5.51 13.03
CA ASN A 57 3.00 -4.77 13.88
C ASN A 57 1.56 -4.91 13.38
N LEU A 58 1.33 -4.84 12.06
CA LEU A 58 0.02 -5.04 11.48
C LEU A 58 -0.51 -6.46 11.70
N ILE A 59 0.34 -7.50 11.58
CA ILE A 59 -0.01 -8.89 11.89
C ILE A 59 -0.35 -9.04 13.39
N GLN A 60 0.41 -8.40 14.27
CA GLN A 60 0.10 -8.41 15.71
C GLN A 60 -1.24 -7.75 16.01
N LEU A 61 -1.50 -6.57 15.42
CA LEU A 61 -2.79 -5.90 15.55
C LEU A 61 -3.94 -6.78 15.04
N ARG A 62 -3.73 -7.46 13.90
CA ARG A 62 -4.69 -8.40 13.32
C ARG A 62 -5.06 -9.49 14.32
N LYS A 63 -4.05 -10.13 14.94
CA LYS A 63 -4.24 -11.19 15.93
C LYS A 63 -4.97 -10.68 17.18
N SER A 64 -4.55 -9.54 17.71
CA SER A 64 -5.11 -8.96 18.93
C SER A 64 -6.52 -8.39 18.76
N SER A 65 -6.90 -8.01 17.52
CA SER A 65 -8.23 -7.47 17.22
C SER A 65 -9.37 -8.50 17.34
N MET A 66 -9.07 -9.80 17.29
CA MET A 66 -10.06 -10.89 17.27
C MET A 66 -11.10 -10.79 16.15
N LEU A 67 -10.83 -10.02 15.10
CA LEU A 67 -11.66 -10.03 13.89
C LEU A 67 -11.59 -11.42 13.24
N ASP A 68 -12.57 -11.80 12.43
CA ASP A 68 -12.44 -12.96 11.56
C ASP A 68 -11.87 -12.56 10.19
N ASP A 69 -11.51 -13.56 9.39
CA ASP A 69 -10.91 -13.31 8.08
C ASP A 69 -11.86 -12.62 7.11
N SER A 70 -13.17 -12.82 7.26
CA SER A 70 -14.19 -12.16 6.43
C SER A 70 -14.30 -10.67 6.75
N GLN A 71 -14.22 -10.30 8.03
CA GLN A 71 -14.18 -8.91 8.47
C GLN A 71 -12.91 -8.21 7.96
N VAL A 72 -11.76 -8.86 8.07
CA VAL A 72 -10.49 -8.30 7.60
C VAL A 72 -10.46 -8.16 6.08
N ALA A 73 -10.94 -9.17 5.34
CA ALA A 73 -11.12 -9.08 3.90
C ALA A 73 -12.06 -7.93 3.52
N GLY A 74 -13.16 -7.76 4.25
CA GLY A 74 -14.10 -6.65 4.09
C GLY A 74 -13.42 -5.29 4.24
N ILE A 75 -12.58 -5.13 5.26
CA ILE A 75 -11.80 -3.91 5.52
C ILE A 75 -10.78 -3.64 4.41
N LEU A 76 -10.01 -4.66 3.99
CA LEU A 76 -9.04 -4.51 2.90
C LEU A 76 -9.74 -4.13 1.59
N ASN A 77 -10.84 -4.80 1.26
CA ASN A 77 -11.66 -4.49 0.09
C ASN A 77 -12.23 -3.07 0.14
N GLU A 78 -12.69 -2.59 1.31
CA GLU A 78 -13.16 -1.22 1.48
C GLU A 78 -12.04 -0.20 1.24
N ILE A 79 -10.86 -0.45 1.82
CA ILE A 79 -9.68 0.39 1.63
C ILE A 79 -9.31 0.45 0.14
N SER A 80 -9.24 -0.70 -0.53
CA SER A 80 -8.94 -0.82 -1.96
C SER A 80 -9.92 -0.01 -2.81
N ARG A 81 -11.24 -0.21 -2.63
CA ARG A 81 -12.28 0.55 -3.34
C ARG A 81 -12.15 2.04 -3.11
N ARG A 82 -11.82 2.44 -1.88
CA ARG A 82 -11.67 3.85 -1.53
C ARG A 82 -10.46 4.49 -2.22
N ILE A 83 -9.34 3.78 -2.30
CA ILE A 83 -8.16 4.28 -3.02
C ILE A 83 -8.49 4.44 -4.51
N VAL A 84 -9.14 3.45 -5.14
CA VAL A 84 -9.56 3.55 -6.55
C VAL A 84 -10.52 4.72 -6.76
N LYS A 85 -11.48 4.91 -5.86
CA LYS A 85 -12.44 6.03 -5.91
C LYS A 85 -11.76 7.39 -5.76
N GLU A 86 -10.81 7.53 -4.83
CA GLU A 86 -10.17 8.82 -4.50
C GLU A 86 -9.02 9.17 -5.45
N LYS A 87 -8.27 8.17 -5.93
CA LYS A 87 -7.02 8.37 -6.66
C LYS A 87 -7.04 7.83 -8.11
N GLY A 88 -8.14 7.18 -8.50
CA GLY A 88 -8.32 6.56 -9.80
C GLY A 88 -7.72 5.14 -9.87
N PRO A 89 -7.91 4.45 -11.01
CA PRO A 89 -7.33 3.13 -11.22
C PRO A 89 -5.79 3.20 -11.22
N VAL A 90 -5.17 2.04 -10.97
CA VAL A 90 -3.76 1.82 -11.25
C VAL A 90 -3.53 2.07 -12.74
N VAL A 91 -2.51 2.85 -13.08
CA VAL A 91 -2.07 3.02 -14.47
C VAL A 91 -0.57 2.78 -14.48
N MET A 92 -0.11 1.85 -15.33
CA MET A 92 1.31 1.53 -15.48
C MET A 92 2.00 2.38 -16.54
N ASP A 93 1.29 2.75 -17.62
CA ASP A 93 1.81 3.70 -18.60
C ASP A 93 1.76 5.12 -18.04
N MET A 94 2.94 5.67 -17.76
CA MET A 94 3.08 7.05 -17.29
C MET A 94 3.61 8.00 -18.36
N SER A 95 3.67 7.55 -19.63
CA SER A 95 4.02 8.44 -20.74
C SER A 95 3.02 9.60 -20.83
N GLY A 96 3.54 10.80 -21.13
CA GLY A 96 2.74 12.02 -21.21
C GLY A 96 2.28 12.61 -19.87
N TYR A 97 2.67 12.06 -18.72
CA TYR A 97 2.43 12.70 -17.43
C TYR A 97 3.47 13.79 -17.15
N SER A 98 3.01 14.95 -16.68
CA SER A 98 3.92 15.91 -16.03
C SER A 98 4.63 15.27 -14.83
N GLU A 99 5.81 15.76 -14.45
CA GLU A 99 6.57 15.27 -13.29
C GLU A 99 5.71 15.18 -12.00
N LYS A 100 4.87 16.19 -11.76
CA LYS A 100 3.92 16.20 -10.64
C LYS A 100 2.83 15.12 -10.79
N GLY A 101 2.36 14.87 -12.01
CA GLY A 101 1.42 13.81 -12.34
C GLY A 101 2.03 12.42 -12.16
N PHE A 102 3.27 12.26 -12.61
CA PHE A 102 4.08 11.04 -12.49
C PHE A 102 4.29 10.68 -11.01
N LYS A 103 4.81 11.61 -10.19
CA LYS A 103 4.99 11.41 -8.73
C LYS A 103 3.68 11.04 -8.04
N ARG A 104 2.56 11.67 -8.45
CA ARG A 104 1.24 11.32 -7.92
C ARG A 104 0.84 9.89 -8.29
N LYS A 105 1.10 9.45 -9.52
CA LYS A 105 0.80 8.08 -9.98
C LYS A 105 1.64 7.04 -9.26
N LEU A 106 2.93 7.30 -9.05
CA LEU A 106 3.80 6.45 -8.23
C LEU A 106 3.27 6.29 -6.80
N ALA A 107 2.85 7.38 -6.16
CA ALA A 107 2.29 7.31 -4.80
C ALA A 107 0.99 6.46 -4.75
N VAL A 108 0.21 6.45 -5.83
CA VAL A 108 -0.98 5.61 -5.97
C VAL A 108 -0.61 4.14 -6.13
N GLN A 109 0.34 3.85 -7.02
CA GLN A 109 0.87 2.51 -7.24
C GLN A 109 1.48 1.91 -5.96
N ALA A 110 2.30 2.68 -5.24
CA ALA A 110 2.89 2.26 -3.97
C ALA A 110 1.80 1.92 -2.95
N LEU A 111 0.75 2.75 -2.82
CA LEU A 111 -0.32 2.48 -1.87
C LEU A 111 -1.10 1.20 -2.22
N PHE A 112 -1.37 0.99 -3.50
CA PHE A 112 -2.01 -0.24 -3.99
C PHE A 112 -1.14 -1.48 -3.73
N GLY A 113 0.16 -1.39 -4.04
CA GLY A 113 1.12 -2.46 -3.79
C GLY A 113 1.18 -2.88 -2.31
N LYS A 114 1.18 -1.90 -1.39
CA LYS A 114 1.13 -2.18 0.06
C LYS A 114 -0.14 -2.92 0.48
N VAL A 115 -1.31 -2.51 -0.01
CA VAL A 115 -2.58 -3.18 0.32
C VAL A 115 -2.62 -4.58 -0.27
N TYR A 116 -2.15 -4.75 -1.52
CA TYR A 116 -2.08 -6.04 -2.19
C TYR A 116 -1.14 -6.99 -1.44
N TYR A 117 0.04 -6.52 -1.03
CA TYR A 117 0.98 -7.30 -0.22
C TYR A 117 0.33 -7.83 1.06
N LEU A 118 -0.34 -6.97 1.85
CA LEU A 118 -1.03 -7.41 3.07
C LEU A 118 -2.12 -8.45 2.78
N SER A 119 -2.79 -8.33 1.64
CA SER A 119 -3.87 -9.23 1.23
C SER A 119 -3.36 -10.63 0.83
N GLU A 120 -2.08 -10.76 0.47
CA GLU A 120 -1.47 -12.05 0.11
C GLU A 120 -0.82 -12.76 1.31
N LEU A 121 -0.70 -12.11 2.46
CA LEU A 121 -0.12 -12.70 3.67
C LEU A 121 -1.14 -13.61 4.37
N PRO A 122 -0.89 -14.93 4.45
CA PRO A 122 -1.79 -15.86 5.13
C PRO A 122 -2.01 -15.52 6.61
N GLU A 123 -1.00 -14.94 7.27
CA GLU A 123 -1.07 -14.52 8.67
C GLU A 123 -1.92 -13.26 8.87
N PHE A 124 -2.22 -12.54 7.79
CA PHE A 124 -3.00 -11.32 7.83
C PHE A 124 -4.45 -11.54 7.38
N CYS A 125 -4.66 -12.25 6.27
CA CYS A 125 -5.97 -12.60 5.75
C CYS A 125 -5.90 -13.87 4.88
N SER A 126 -6.74 -14.88 5.15
CA SER A 126 -6.78 -16.10 4.35
C SER A 126 -7.26 -15.83 2.91
N ARG A 127 -6.69 -16.56 1.94
CA ARG A 127 -7.03 -16.44 0.50
C ARG A 127 -8.44 -16.91 0.16
N ASP A 128 -9.07 -17.71 1.02
CA ASP A 128 -10.44 -18.21 0.84
C ASP A 128 -11.50 -17.22 1.36
N SER A 129 -11.07 -16.11 1.96
CA SER A 129 -11.96 -15.01 2.33
C SER A 129 -12.48 -14.32 1.06
N SER A 130 -13.57 -13.55 1.16
CA SER A 130 -14.16 -12.78 0.05
C SER A 130 -13.28 -11.60 -0.42
N LEU A 131 -11.96 -11.75 -0.34
CA LEU A 131 -10.94 -10.82 -0.74
C LEU A 131 -10.99 -10.62 -2.27
N THR A 132 -11.23 -9.39 -2.69
CA THR A 132 -11.30 -9.04 -4.11
C THR A 132 -10.30 -7.94 -4.47
N VAL A 133 -9.20 -7.84 -3.72
CA VAL A 133 -8.23 -6.74 -3.85
C VAL A 133 -7.60 -6.74 -5.24
N LYS A 134 -7.30 -7.93 -5.77
CA LYS A 134 -6.76 -8.10 -7.12
C LYS A 134 -7.75 -7.59 -8.18
N GLU A 135 -9.01 -7.99 -8.07
CA GLU A 135 -10.08 -7.61 -9.00
C GLU A 135 -10.39 -6.11 -8.92
N ILE A 136 -10.32 -5.51 -7.73
CA ILE A 136 -10.53 -4.07 -7.53
C ILE A 136 -9.42 -3.25 -8.22
N PHE A 137 -8.18 -3.75 -8.23
CA PHE A 137 -7.04 -3.07 -8.84
C PHE A 137 -6.87 -3.38 -10.34
N GLY A 138 -7.44 -4.49 -10.82
CA GLY A 138 -7.38 -4.90 -12.22
C GLY A 138 -6.12 -5.69 -12.58
N GLU A 139 -5.91 -5.92 -13.89
CA GLU A 139 -4.87 -6.81 -14.42
C GLU A 139 -3.43 -6.41 -14.05
N ASP A 140 -3.19 -5.13 -13.76
CA ASP A 140 -1.87 -4.60 -13.39
C ASP A 140 -1.43 -4.91 -11.95
N ALA A 141 -2.31 -5.52 -11.13
CA ALA A 141 -2.03 -5.83 -9.73
C ALA A 141 -0.81 -6.76 -9.52
N GLU A 142 -0.62 -7.77 -10.38
CA GLU A 142 0.50 -8.71 -10.24
C GLU A 142 1.87 -8.06 -10.51
N LYS A 143 1.92 -7.06 -11.39
CA LYS A 143 3.16 -6.33 -11.72
C LYS A 143 3.55 -5.34 -10.61
N LEU A 144 2.57 -4.76 -9.90
CA LEU A 144 2.83 -3.89 -8.72
C LEU A 144 3.51 -4.63 -7.56
N ARG A 145 3.28 -5.94 -7.45
CA ARG A 145 3.88 -6.80 -6.43
C ARG A 145 5.41 -6.80 -6.49
N LEU A 146 5.98 -6.79 -7.71
CA LEU A 146 7.43 -6.82 -7.94
C LEU A 146 8.10 -5.51 -7.49
N HIS A 147 7.43 -4.37 -7.72
CA HIS A 147 7.95 -3.04 -7.38
C HIS A 147 7.93 -2.75 -5.87
N THR A 148 6.88 -3.19 -5.17
CA THR A 148 6.73 -2.93 -3.72
C THR A 148 7.85 -3.57 -2.89
N VAL A 149 8.41 -4.70 -3.34
CA VAL A 149 9.52 -5.40 -2.67
C VAL A 149 10.88 -4.80 -3.05
N SER A 150 11.02 -4.25 -4.26
CA SER A 150 12.29 -3.65 -4.73
C SER A 150 12.49 -2.22 -4.24
N GLU A 151 11.40 -1.50 -3.92
CA GLU A 151 11.41 -0.08 -3.53
C GLU A 151 11.42 0.15 -2.01
N ALA A 152 11.54 -0.90 -1.20
CA ALA A 152 11.67 -0.77 0.25
C ALA A 152 12.99 -0.08 0.70
N GLY A 153 13.85 0.35 -0.24
CA GLY A 153 15.12 0.99 0.06
C GLY A 153 15.63 2.07 -0.90
N ASP A 154 14.97 2.38 -2.02
CA ASP A 154 15.59 3.32 -2.97
C ASP A 154 14.59 4.06 -3.87
N LEU A 155 14.20 5.27 -3.44
CA LEU A 155 13.49 6.24 -4.28
C LEU A 155 14.39 6.83 -5.39
N ASP A 156 15.72 6.70 -5.26
CA ASP A 156 16.75 7.26 -6.15
C ASP A 156 16.95 6.39 -7.41
N SER A 157 16.76 5.07 -7.30
CA SER A 157 16.80 4.16 -8.45
C SER A 157 15.62 4.33 -9.42
N LEU A 158 14.52 4.97 -8.99
CA LEU A 158 13.34 5.21 -9.83
C LEU A 158 13.48 6.44 -10.74
N GLU A 159 14.28 7.43 -10.34
CA GLU A 159 14.58 8.62 -11.15
C GLU A 159 15.37 8.25 -12.41
N LYS A 160 16.16 7.16 -12.36
CA LYS A 160 16.90 6.63 -13.52
C LYS A 160 16.03 5.99 -14.60
N MET A 161 14.75 5.70 -14.32
CA MET A 161 13.80 5.28 -15.36
C MET A 161 13.21 6.47 -16.14
N VAL A 162 13.34 7.70 -15.63
CA VAL A 162 12.95 8.94 -16.33
C VAL A 162 14.00 9.39 -17.34
N ASP A 163 15.27 8.98 -17.17
CA ASP A 163 16.36 9.33 -18.10
C ASP A 163 16.46 8.39 -19.32
N GLY A 164 15.51 7.45 -19.44
CA GLY A 164 15.48 6.45 -20.50
C GLY A 164 14.51 6.79 -21.61
N SER A 165 14.67 7.93 -22.30
CA SER A 165 14.44 8.10 -23.76
C SER A 165 14.36 9.58 -24.16
N ASP A 166 15.43 10.12 -24.74
CA ASP A 166 15.32 10.77 -26.05
C ASP A 166 16.69 10.86 -26.74
N ALA A 167 16.95 9.89 -27.60
CA ALA A 167 17.82 10.07 -28.75
C ALA A 167 17.14 9.39 -29.94
N THR A 168 15.96 9.92 -30.32
CA THR A 168 15.41 9.66 -31.64
C THR A 168 15.92 10.72 -32.61
N ASP A 169 16.88 10.28 -33.41
CA ASP A 169 16.97 10.43 -34.86
C ASP A 169 16.83 11.84 -35.49
N SER A 170 17.92 12.30 -36.13
CA SER A 170 17.83 13.33 -37.16
C SER A 170 18.79 13.05 -38.32
N SER A 171 18.26 12.30 -39.29
CA SER A 171 18.22 12.63 -40.73
C SER A 171 19.45 12.36 -41.62
N ASP A 172 19.27 11.36 -42.50
CA ASP A 172 19.75 11.20 -43.90
C ASP A 172 19.99 12.54 -44.66
N GLU A 173 20.86 12.75 -45.67
CA GLU A 173 21.73 11.96 -46.59
C GLU A 173 22.64 13.00 -47.37
N PRO A 174 23.15 12.81 -48.61
CA PRO A 174 24.46 12.26 -49.04
C PRO A 174 25.36 13.27 -49.85
N SER A 175 26.64 12.95 -50.11
CA SER A 175 27.52 13.47 -51.21
C SER A 175 28.99 13.27 -50.82
N ASP A 176 30.00 13.01 -51.63
CA ASP A 176 30.23 12.58 -53.02
C ASP A 176 31.76 12.30 -53.06
N ALA A 177 32.23 11.63 -54.11
CA ALA A 177 33.59 11.15 -54.31
C ALA A 177 34.72 12.18 -54.14
N SER A 178 35.89 11.72 -53.66
CA SER A 178 37.23 11.97 -54.22
C SER A 178 38.27 11.03 -53.60
#